data_AF-A0A1D2RE16-F1
#
_entry.id   AF-A0A1D2RE16-F1
#
_cell.length_a   1.000
_cell.length_b   1.000
_cell.length_c   1.000
_cell.angle_alpha   90.00
_cell.angle_beta   90.00
_cell.angle_gamma   90.00
#
_symmetry.space_group_name_H-M   'P 1'
#
loop_
_entity.id
_entity.type
_entity.pdbx_description
1 polymer ?
#
loop_
_entity_poly.entity_id
_entity_poly.type
_entity_poly.pdbx_seq_one_letter_code
_entity_poly.pdbx_strand_id
1 'polypeptide(L)' 'MEINLDCIPCLQRQALKAIREVSDDPELQEQILREVIDALIETGWNRTPPELAHRIHKIVRDKTGGIDPLIHTKN' A
#
# COMPACT_ATOMS: atom_id res chain seq x y z
N MET A 1 -14.88 -11.81 -4.09
CA MET A 1 -13.73 -11.67 -5.01
C MET A 1 -12.50 -12.08 -4.24
N GLU A 2 -11.65 -12.91 -4.84
CA GLU A 2 -10.32 -13.23 -4.32
C GLU A 2 -9.33 -12.21 -4.85
N ILE A 3 -8.17 -12.09 -4.22
CA ILE A 3 -7.09 -11.24 -4.72
C ILE A 3 -6.56 -11.79 -6.05
N ASN A 4 -6.43 -10.93 -7.05
CA ASN A 4 -5.70 -11.27 -8.27
C ASN A 4 -4.20 -10.97 -8.05
N LEU A 5 -3.32 -11.75 -8.66
CA LEU A 5 -1.88 -11.49 -8.67
C LEU A 5 -1.55 -10.07 -9.17
N ASP A 6 -2.38 -9.49 -10.04
CA ASP A 6 -2.29 -8.07 -10.46
C ASP A 6 -2.45 -7.06 -9.32
N CYS A 7 -3.12 -7.43 -8.22
CA CYS A 7 -3.28 -6.55 -7.06
C CYS A 7 -1.96 -6.33 -6.32
N ILE A 8 -1.04 -7.29 -6.34
CA ILE A 8 0.25 -7.21 -5.64
C ILE A 8 1.13 -6.05 -6.17
N PRO A 9 1.45 -5.97 -7.49
CA PRO A 9 2.18 -4.84 -8.03
C PRO A 9 1.35 -3.54 -8.03
N CYS A 10 0.02 -3.62 -8.10
CA CYS A 10 -0.85 -2.46 -8.05
C CYS A 10 -0.80 -1.76 -6.68
N LEU A 11 -0.88 -2.52 -5.58
CA LEU A 11 -0.79 -2.00 -4.22
C LEU A 11 0.55 -1.33 -3.95
N GLN A 12 1.64 -1.88 -4.50
CA GLN A 12 2.96 -1.25 -4.36
C GLN A 12 3.08 0.08 -5.12
N ARG A 13 2.56 0.12 -6.35
CA ARG A 13 2.52 1.37 -7.13
C ARG A 13 1.70 2.45 -6.43
N GLN A 14 0.58 2.05 -5.84
CA GLN A 14 -0.29 2.89 -5.05
C GLN A 14 0.43 3.46 -3.82
N ALA A 15 1.11 2.61 -3.04
CA ALA A 15 1.92 3.05 -1.91
C ALA A 15 3.03 4.03 -2.34
N LEU A 16 3.76 3.75 -3.43
CA LEU A 16 4.79 4.66 -3.93
C LEU A 16 4.23 6.04 -4.29
N LYS A 17 3.12 6.08 -5.03
CA LYS A 17 2.46 7.34 -5.40
C LYS A 17 2.08 8.12 -4.14
N ALA A 18 1.51 7.42 -3.16
CA ALA A 18 1.07 7.99 -1.90
C ALA A 18 2.21 8.63 -1.10
N ILE A 19 3.36 7.95 -0.99
CA ILE A 19 4.52 8.47 -0.24
C ILE A 19 5.12 9.70 -0.94
N ARG A 20 5.15 9.71 -2.28
CA ARG A 20 5.68 10.84 -3.07
C ARG A 20 4.91 12.14 -2.91
N GLU A 21 3.62 12.07 -2.56
CA GLU A 21 2.84 13.28 -2.24
C GLU A 21 3.26 13.91 -0.90
N VAL A 22 4.00 13.16 -0.07
CA VAL A 22 4.31 13.54 1.33
C VAL A 22 5.81 13.74 1.56
N SER A 23 6.66 13.04 0.81
CA SER A 23 8.12 13.15 0.93
C SER A 23 8.84 12.82 -0.37
N ASP A 24 9.81 13.66 -0.72
CA ASP A 24 10.78 13.43 -1.80
C ASP A 24 12.00 12.60 -1.33
N ASP A 25 12.07 12.21 -0.05
CA ASP A 25 13.19 11.43 0.50
C ASP A 25 13.16 9.98 -0.03
N PRO A 26 14.18 9.55 -0.81
CA PRO A 26 14.19 8.23 -1.43
C PRO A 26 14.40 7.10 -0.42
N GLU A 27 15.09 7.36 0.71
CA GLU A 27 15.32 6.35 1.75
C GLU A 27 14.02 6.01 2.49
N LEU A 28 13.23 7.02 2.85
CA LEU A 28 11.89 6.84 3.41
C LEU A 28 10.94 6.14 2.43
N GLN A 29 10.98 6.50 1.14
CA GLN A 29 10.19 5.83 0.11
C GLN A 29 10.53 4.34 0.04
N GLU A 30 11.82 3.99 -0.03
CA GLU A 30 12.26 2.59 -0.04
C GLU A 30 11.81 1.85 1.22
N GLN A 31 12.00 2.45 2.40
CA GLN A 31 11.65 1.83 3.67
C GLN A 31 10.16 1.45 3.70
N ILE A 32 9.27 2.37 3.33
CA ILE A 32 7.83 2.11 3.34
C ILE A 32 7.45 1.05 2.28
N LEU A 33 8.08 1.05 1.10
CA LEU A 33 7.85 0.00 0.10
C LEU A 33 8.24 -1.38 0.63
N ARG A 34 9.35 -1.51 1.37
CA ARG A 34 9.73 -2.78 2.00
C ARG A 34 8.69 -3.24 3.01
N GLU A 35 8.23 -2.34 3.88
CA GLU A 35 7.17 -2.65 4.87
C GLU A 35 5.85 -3.09 4.19
N VAL A 36 5.50 -2.48 3.05
CA VAL A 36 4.34 -2.90 2.24
C VAL A 36 4.54 -4.31 1.70
N ILE A 37 5.73 -4.66 1.17
CA ILE A 37 6.04 -6.03 0.73
C ILE A 37 5.93 -7.03 1.87
N ASP A 38 6.50 -6.72 3.03
CA ASP A 38 6.44 -7.62 4.19
C ASP A 38 4.97 -7.89 4.58
N ALA A 39 4.14 -6.85 4.63
CA ALA A 39 2.71 -7.02 4.87
C ALA A 39 2.01 -7.87 3.80
N LEU A 40 2.35 -7.69 2.52
CA LEU A 40 1.81 -8.52 1.42
C LEU A 40 2.21 -9.99 1.56
N ILE A 41 3.43 -10.28 2.02
CA ILE A 41 3.93 -11.64 2.26
C ILE A 41 3.21 -12.26 3.46
N GLU A 42 3.13 -11.54 4.59
CA GLU A 42 2.53 -12.02 5.84
C GLU A 42 1.04 -12.32 5.73
N THR A 43 0.31 -11.55 4.92
CA THR A 43 -1.16 -11.63 4.91
C THR A 43 -1.67 -12.90 4.22
N GLY A 44 -0.84 -13.52 3.37
CA GLY A 44 -1.22 -14.66 2.54
C GLY A 44 -2.25 -14.27 1.47
N TRP A 45 -2.02 -14.63 0.22
CA TRP A 45 -2.86 -14.19 -0.90
C TRP A 45 -4.17 -14.99 -1.04
N ASN A 46 -4.61 -15.64 0.04
CA ASN A 46 -5.92 -16.32 0.11
C ASN A 46 -7.00 -15.43 0.75
N ARG A 47 -6.66 -14.18 1.09
CA ARG A 47 -7.57 -13.22 1.73
C ARG A 47 -8.33 -12.41 0.70
N THR A 48 -9.43 -11.79 1.14
CA THR A 48 -10.24 -10.97 0.25
C THR A 48 -9.50 -9.66 -0.11
N PRO A 49 -9.63 -9.15 -1.35
CA PRO A 49 -9.05 -7.88 -1.80
C PRO A 49 -9.27 -6.69 -0.85
N PRO A 50 -10.47 -6.47 -0.28
CA PRO A 50 -10.70 -5.32 0.59
C PRO A 50 -9.91 -5.40 1.91
N GLU A 51 -9.70 -6.58 2.48
CA GLU A 51 -8.90 -6.72 3.72
C GLU A 51 -7.44 -6.35 3.49
N LEU A 52 -6.86 -6.81 2.38
CA LEU A 52 -5.48 -6.50 2.06
C LEU A 52 -5.30 -5.02 1.71
N ALA A 53 -6.20 -4.47 0.89
CA ALA A 53 -6.19 -3.03 0.59
C ALA A 53 -6.26 -2.20 1.88
N HIS A 54 -7.16 -2.54 2.80
CA HIS A 54 -7.28 -1.82 4.07
C HIS A 54 -5.98 -1.86 4.89
N ARG A 55 -5.31 -3.01 4.95
CA ARG A 55 -4.02 -3.16 5.66
C ARG A 55 -2.93 -2.29 5.03
N ILE A 56 -2.80 -2.30 3.71
CA ILE A 56 -1.81 -1.47 3.00
C ILE A 56 -2.12 0.02 3.18
N HIS A 57 -3.39 0.42 3.06
CA HIS A 57 -3.78 1.82 3.28
C HIS A 57 -3.48 2.27 4.71
N LYS A 58 -3.65 1.38 5.70
CA LYS A 58 -3.32 1.68 7.09
C LYS A 58 -1.81 1.91 7.27
N ILE A 59 -0.96 1.05 6.71
CA ILE A 59 0.50 1.20 6.78
C ILE A 59 0.95 2.53 6.18
N VAL A 60 0.42 2.86 4.99
CA VAL A 60 0.71 4.12 4.32
C VAL A 60 0.27 5.31 5.19
N ARG A 61 -0.99 5.33 5.66
CA ARG A 61 -1.51 6.39 6.54
C ARG A 61 -0.69 6.58 7.81
N ASP A 62 -0.36 5.49 8.50
CA ASP A 62 0.36 5.55 9.77
C ASP A 62 1.78 6.13 9.57
N LYS A 63 2.39 5.91 8.40
CA LYS A 63 3.74 6.39 8.06
C LYS A 63 3.75 7.78 7.43
N THR A 64 2.67 8.19 6.76
CA THR A 64 2.53 9.53 6.15
C THR A 64 1.90 10.56 7.08
N GLY A 65 1.69 10.25 8.36
CA GLY A 65 1.10 11.19 9.33
C GLY A 65 -0.41 11.36 9.18
N GLY A 66 -1.13 10.34 8.70
CA GLY A 66 -2.59 10.33 8.59
C GLY A 66 -3.14 10.82 7.26
N ILE A 67 -2.27 11.16 6.30
CA ILE A 67 -2.70 11.46 4.92
C ILE A 67 -3.08 10.14 4.28
N ASP A 68 -4.33 10.03 3.79
CA ASP A 68 -4.80 8.90 3.00
C ASP A 68 -4.70 9.23 1.51
N PRO A 69 -3.64 8.79 0.81
CA PRO A 69 -3.42 9.20 -0.57
C PRO A 69 -4.07 8.20 -1.55
N LEU A 70 -4.84 7.24 -1.02
CA LEU A 70 -5.37 6.09 -1.74
C LEU A 70 -6.90 6.13 -1.93
N ILE A 71 -7.54 7.27 -1.63
CA ILE A 71 -8.99 7.50 -1.82
C ILE A 71 -9.37 7.70 -3.32
N HIS A 72 -8.40 7.78 -4.25
CA HIS A 72 -8.68 8.14 -5.64
C HIS A 72 -9.05 6.97 -6.57
N THR A 73 -9.68 5.91 -6.08
CA THR A 73 -10.19 4.82 -6.95
C THR A 73 -11.68 4.62 -6.73
N LYS A 74 -12.46 5.66 -7.01
CA LYS A 74 -13.89 5.54 -7.35
C LYS A 74 -14.02 5.69 -8.87
N ASN A 75 -13.85 4.59 -9.60
CA ASN A 75 -14.57 4.33 -10.86
C ASN A 75 -14.43 2.87 -11.25
#